data_AF-K2ACD1-F1
#
_entry.id   AF-K2ACD1-F1
#
_cell.length_a   1.000
_cell.length_b   1.000
_cell.length_c   1.000
_cell.angle_alpha   90.00
_cell.angle_beta   90.00
_cell.angle_gamma   90.00
#
_symmetry.space_group_name_H-M   'P 1'
#
loop_
_entity.id
_entity.type
_entity.pdbx_description
1 polymer ?
#
loop_
_entity_poly.entity_id
_entity_poly.type
_entity_poly.pdbx_seq_one_letter_code
_entity_poly.pdbx_strand_id
1 'polypeptide(L)'
;MYTTVNVQHFDSLNDIVAQITGVVVRETVPDKLLDLALEIRVVDIPPEDLLERLREGKVYIPEKAMLATEKFFKPGNLMALRELSLR
;
A
#
# COMPACT_ATOMS: atom_id res chain seq x y z
N MET A 1 -5.70 -19.46 -10.25
CA MET A 1 -4.63 -18.98 -9.36
C MET A 1 -5.04 -17.61 -8.87
N TYR A 2 -4.87 -17.30 -7.59
CA TYR A 2 -5.16 -15.99 -7.02
C TYR A 2 -3.87 -15.41 -6.44
N THR A 3 -3.73 -14.09 -6.48
CA THR A 3 -2.61 -13.37 -5.89
C THR A 3 -3.10 -12.04 -5.33
N THR A 4 -2.31 -11.42 -4.48
CA THR A 4 -2.58 -10.10 -3.92
C THR A 4 -1.35 -9.22 -4.14
N VAL A 5 -1.59 -7.93 -4.35
CA VAL A 5 -0.53 -6.93 -4.51
C VAL A 5 -1.02 -5.61 -3.95
N ASN A 6 -0.16 -4.92 -3.21
CA ASN A 6 -0.44 -3.54 -2.80
C ASN A 6 -0.04 -2.59 -3.92
N VAL A 7 -0.82 -1.52 -4.11
CA VAL A 7 -0.63 -0.54 -5.20
C VAL A 7 0.79 0.03 -5.27
N GLN A 8 1.46 0.14 -4.11
CA GLN A 8 2.81 0.68 -3.97
C GLN A 8 3.91 -0.09 -4.71
N HIS A 9 3.62 -1.32 -5.15
CA HIS A 9 4.59 -2.17 -5.83
C HIS A 9 4.58 -1.99 -7.36
N PHE A 10 3.61 -1.28 -7.94
CA PHE A 10 3.64 -1.01 -9.38
C PHE A 10 4.77 -0.03 -9.73
N ASP A 11 5.53 -0.34 -10.77
CA ASP A 11 6.69 0.43 -11.18
C ASP A 11 6.33 1.86 -11.61
N SER A 12 5.20 2.07 -12.30
CA SER A 12 4.71 3.42 -12.62
C SER A 12 4.44 4.31 -11.40
N LEU A 13 4.17 3.71 -10.22
CA LEU A 13 3.78 4.43 -9.02
C LEU A 13 4.93 4.64 -8.03
N ASN A 14 6.10 4.02 -8.28
CA ASN A 14 7.19 3.98 -7.32
C ASN A 14 7.67 5.38 -6.90
N ASP A 15 7.89 6.26 -7.88
CA ASP A 15 8.37 7.63 -7.65
C ASP A 15 7.37 8.47 -6.84
N ILE A 16 6.08 8.36 -7.19
CA ILE A 16 5.00 9.09 -6.50
C ILE A 16 4.86 8.58 -5.07
N VAL A 17 4.89 7.26 -4.88
CA VAL A 17 4.84 6.65 -3.54
C VAL A 17 6.02 7.09 -2.70
N ALA A 18 7.23 7.11 -3.27
CA ALA A 18 8.43 7.56 -2.58
C ALA A 18 8.33 9.05 -2.19
N GLN A 19 7.80 9.90 -3.06
CA GLN A 19 7.59 11.32 -2.78
C GLN A 19 6.56 11.53 -1.66
N ILE A 20 5.47 10.76 -1.64
CA ILE A 20 4.42 10.87 -0.62
C ILE A 20 4.93 10.36 0.74
N THR A 21 5.55 9.18 0.73
CA THR A 21 5.82 8.43 1.97
C THR A 21 7.24 8.61 2.51
N GLY A 22 8.17 9.10 1.69
CA GLY A 22 9.60 9.10 1.98
C GLY A 22 10.23 7.70 2.01
N VAL A 23 9.50 6.67 1.55
CA VAL A 23 9.93 5.27 1.54
C VAL A 23 10.07 4.79 0.10
N VAL A 24 11.26 4.29 -0.25
CA VAL A 24 11.51 3.67 -1.55
C VAL A 24 11.05 2.21 -1.51
N VAL A 25 10.13 1.84 -2.39
CA VAL A 25 9.65 0.46 -2.53
C VAL A 25 10.61 -0.30 -3.44
N ARG A 26 11.33 -1.28 -2.89
CA ARG A 26 12.37 -2.04 -3.62
C ARG A 26 11.83 -3.21 -4.43
N GLU A 27 10.75 -3.80 -3.95
CA GLU A 27 10.09 -4.92 -4.62
C GLU A 27 9.02 -4.33 -5.55
N THR A 28 9.23 -4.44 -6.85
CA THR A 28 8.31 -3.89 -7.85
C THR A 28 7.76 -4.95 -8.77
N VAL A 29 6.57 -4.71 -9.30
CA VAL A 29 5.92 -5.50 -10.35
C VAL A 29 5.61 -4.61 -11.54
N PRO A 30 5.77 -5.09 -12.79
CA PRO A 30 5.40 -4.32 -13.96
C PRO A 30 3.89 -4.06 -14.03
N ASP A 31 3.47 -2.84 -14.39
CA ASP A 31 2.06 -2.48 -14.63
C ASP A 31 1.36 -3.47 -15.58
N LYS A 32 2.09 -3.99 -16.57
CA LYS A 32 1.57 -4.98 -17.56
C LYS A 32 0.96 -6.23 -16.91
N LEU A 33 1.28 -6.53 -15.64
CA LEU A 33 0.65 -7.64 -14.92
C LEU A 33 -0.87 -7.42 -14.77
N LEU A 34 -1.33 -6.17 -14.68
CA LEU A 34 -2.75 -5.81 -14.63
C LEU A 34 -3.46 -6.17 -15.94
N ASP A 35 -2.82 -5.92 -17.10
CA ASP A 35 -3.38 -6.26 -18.42
C ASP A 35 -3.54 -7.77 -18.63
N LEU A 36 -2.73 -8.57 -17.93
CA LEU A 36 -2.76 -10.03 -17.99
C LEU A 36 -3.80 -10.64 -17.05
N ALA A 37 -4.34 -9.86 -16.10
CA ALA A 37 -5.30 -10.36 -15.13
C ALA A 37 -6.67 -10.52 -15.79
N LEU A 38 -7.26 -11.71 -15.67
CA LEU A 38 -8.63 -11.97 -16.12
C LEU A 38 -9.66 -11.16 -15.32
N GLU A 39 -9.41 -11.00 -14.03
CA GLU A 39 -10.27 -10.25 -13.11
C GLU A 39 -9.39 -9.53 -12.09
N ILE A 40 -9.72 -8.27 -11.81
CA ILE A 40 -9.08 -7.44 -10.78
C ILE A 40 -10.14 -7.08 -9.74
N ARG A 41 -9.80 -7.26 -8.47
CA ARG A 41 -10.63 -6.82 -7.34
C ARG A 41 -9.86 -5.87 -6.46
N VAL A 42 -10.39 -4.67 -6.29
CA VAL A 42 -9.87 -3.69 -5.34
C VAL A 42 -10.43 -4.01 -3.96
N VAL A 43 -9.54 -4.19 -2.98
CA VAL A 43 -9.90 -4.36 -1.58
C VAL A 43 -9.59 -3.05 -0.87
N ASP A 44 -10.62 -2.34 -0.45
CA ASP A 44 -10.52 -1.02 0.16
C ASP A 44 -10.85 -1.07 1.66
N ILE A 45 -10.18 -0.19 2.42
CA ILE A 45 -10.38 -0.01 3.86
C ILE A 45 -10.18 1.47 4.20
N PRO A 46 -11.01 2.07 5.06
CA PRO A 46 -10.77 3.42 5.55
C PRO A 46 -9.38 3.54 6.23
N PRO A 47 -8.62 4.63 5.98
CA PRO A 47 -7.33 4.85 6.62
C PRO A 47 -7.36 4.75 8.15
N GLU A 48 -8.40 5.29 8.78
CA GLU A 48 -8.64 5.25 10.22
C GLU A 48 -8.75 3.81 10.76
N ASP A 49 -9.51 2.95 10.09
CA ASP A 49 -9.69 1.55 10.44
C ASP A 49 -8.38 0.77 10.28
N LEU A 50 -7.61 1.06 9.21
CA LEU A 50 -6.31 0.44 8.99
C LEU A 50 -5.31 0.81 10.10
N LEU A 51 -5.30 2.07 10.53
CA LEU A 51 -4.47 2.56 11.62
C LEU A 51 -4.87 1.93 12.95
N GLU A 52 -6.17 1.76 13.22
CA GLU A 52 -6.64 1.06 14.41
C GLU A 52 -6.14 -0.39 14.43
N ARG A 53 -6.32 -1.12 13.33
CA ARG A 53 -5.85 -2.51 13.21
C ARG A 53 -4.33 -2.64 13.39
N LEU A 54 -3.56 -1.64 12.94
CA LEU A 54 -2.11 -1.57 13.18
C LEU A 54 -1.79 -1.42 14.66
N ARG A 55 -2.49 -0.52 15.37
CA ARG A 55 -2.31 -0.30 16.81
C ARG A 55 -2.68 -1.54 17.62
N GLU A 56 -3.67 -2.29 17.18
CA GLU A 56 -4.07 -3.57 17.78
C GLU A 56 -3.14 -4.74 17.42
N GLY A 57 -2.13 -4.53 16.57
CA GLY A 57 -1.20 -5.59 16.13
C GLY A 57 -1.81 -6.61 15.15
N LYS A 58 -2.93 -6.28 14.50
CA LYS A 58 -3.65 -7.16 13.56
C LYS A 58 -3.11 -7.11 12.12
N VAL A 59 -2.14 -6.25 11.84
CA VAL A 59 -1.58 -6.02 10.48
C VAL A 59 -0.09 -6.34 10.42
N TYR A 60 0.69 -5.89 11.40
CA TYR A 60 2.11 -6.23 11.55
C TYR A 60 2.40 -6.66 12.98
N ILE A 61 3.41 -7.50 13.14
CA ILE A 61 4.04 -7.71 14.45
C ILE A 61 4.54 -6.35 15.01
N PRO A 62 4.37 -6.07 16.31
CA PRO A 62 4.57 -4.73 16.88
C PRO A 62 5.92 -4.08 16.54
N GLU A 63 6.98 -4.87 16.48
CA GLU A 63 8.35 -4.44 16.18
C GLU A 63 8.50 -3.88 14.75
N LYS A 64 7.83 -4.50 13.77
CA LYS A 64 7.79 -4.01 12.37
C LYS A 64 6.75 -2.90 12.20
N ALA A 65 5.68 -2.93 13.00
CA ALA A 65 4.62 -1.93 12.95
C ALA A 65 5.17 -0.53 13.29
N MET A 66 5.99 -0.39 14.34
CA MET A 66 6.54 0.91 14.77
C MET A 66 7.35 1.62 13.69
N LEU A 67 8.29 0.92 13.05
CA LEU A 67 9.11 1.50 11.99
C LEU A 67 8.27 1.85 10.75
N ALA A 68 7.23 1.05 10.49
CA ALA A 68 6.32 1.30 9.37
C ALA A 68 5.37 2.48 9.64
N THR A 69 4.90 2.68 10.88
CA THR A 69 4.02 3.80 11.26
C THR A 69 4.73 5.14 11.32
N GLU A 70 6.03 5.19 11.63
CA GLU A 70 6.78 6.45 11.65
C GLU A 70 6.90 7.13 10.29
N LYS A 71 6.83 6.35 9.20
CA LYS A 71 7.01 6.85 7.83
C LYS A 71 5.79 6.58 6.97
N PHE A 72 5.47 5.30 6.74
CA PHE A 72 4.52 4.88 5.72
C PHE A 72 3.06 5.04 6.17
N PHE A 73 2.69 4.50 7.34
CA PHE A 73 1.30 4.49 7.84
C PHE A 73 0.94 5.79 8.57
N LYS A 74 1.00 6.90 7.84
CA LYS A 74 0.43 8.20 8.27
C LYS A 74 -0.92 8.41 7.59
N PRO A 75 -1.91 9.06 8.26
CA PRO A 75 -3.23 9.30 7.65
C PRO A 75 -3.16 9.93 6.25
N GLY A 76 -2.31 10.95 6.06
CA GLY A 76 -2.13 11.62 4.77
C GLY A 76 -1.60 10.69 3.68
N ASN A 77 -0.62 9.84 4.01
CA ASN A 77 -0.05 8.87 3.08
C ASN A 77 -1.08 7.83 2.67
N LEU A 78 -1.83 7.30 3.63
CA LEU A 78 -2.85 6.28 3.37
C LEU A 78 -4.00 6.83 2.52
N MET A 79 -4.42 8.08 2.74
CA MET A 79 -5.39 8.76 1.87
C MET A 79 -4.88 8.89 0.44
N ALA A 80 -3.63 9.33 0.25
CA ALA A 80 -3.05 9.50 -1.07
C ALA A 80 -2.87 8.15 -1.79
N LEU A 81 -2.42 7.11 -1.09
CA LEU A 81 -2.31 5.75 -1.65
C LEU A 81 -3.68 5.17 -2.03
N ARG A 82 -4.72 5.42 -1.25
CA ARG A 82 -6.10 5.03 -1.57
C ARG A 82 -6.56 5.71 -2.86
N GLU A 83 -6.30 6.99 -3.01
CA GLU A 83 -6.63 7.72 -4.24
C GLU A 83 -5.88 7.17 -5.46
N LEU A 84 -4.59 6.84 -5.32
CA LEU A 84 -3.81 6.20 -6.39
C LEU A 84 -4.35 4.80 -6.77
N SER A 85 -4.97 4.10 -5.84
CA SER A 85 -5.52 2.75 -6.06
C SER A 85 -6.88 2.75 -6.77
N LEU A 86 -7.58 3.88 -6.75
CA LEU A 86 -8.96 4.01 -7.25
C LEU A 86 -9.05 4.76 -8.59
N ARG A 87 -7.91 5.28 -9.08
CA ARG A 87 -7.78 5.90 -10.40
C ARG A 87 -7.42 4.85 -11.44
#